data_AF-A0AAV7EJM4-F1
#
_entry.id   AF-A0AAV7EJM4-F1
#
_cell.length_a   1.000
_cell.length_b   1.000
_cell.length_c   1.000
_cell.angle_alpha   90.00
_cell.angle_beta   90.00
_cell.angle_gamma   90.00
#
_symmetry.space_group_name_H-M   'P 1'
#
loop_
_entity.id
_entity.type
_entity.pdbx_description
1 polymer ?
#
loop_
_entity_poly.entity_id
_entity_poly.type
_entity_poly.pdbx_seq_one_letter_code
_entity_poly.pdbx_strand_id
1 'polypeptide(L)'
;MLQAGSSSSGSSSPVFLQSSEATSSDSYRKHISVAFPSHGSANQLRLFADIPNCVKRDDVCPSKLLLEREQRLGGGDEETVSFIRGKRLLRELSTWGIGGPCNYFVEVFDEIQLISAIRFCATNSIEFLIIGKGSNCLFDDSGFDGCIILNRITTFENIEDGVYRVGGGYPINKLGVQCSNAGFGGLEFAGGVPGTVGGAAFMNAGADGQETADSIESVEIITTDGIKRVLQRKELAFGYRTSSFQEMKDLAAIVSVTFRLNRSATAKTKLQRHLERRRKSQPIYQRSAGSVFRNPEGLGVSAGELIEKTGLKGFVLGGAKISELHANFFINFNRSSSKNMIDLINLVGEKVDQQFGIRLRKEIRIVPYNAS
;
A
#
# COMPACT_ATOMS: atom_id res chain seq x y z
N MET A 1 -26.16 -70.32 15.09
CA MET A 1 -25.30 -70.99 16.09
C MET A 1 -24.38 -69.93 16.65
N LEU A 2 -24.28 -69.84 17.99
CA LEU A 2 -23.70 -68.77 18.83
C LEU A 2 -24.62 -67.59 19.16
N GLN A 3 -25.47 -67.88 20.15
CA GLN A 3 -26.09 -66.95 21.10
C GLN A 3 -25.13 -66.69 22.29
N ALA A 4 -25.16 -65.43 22.76
CA ALA A 4 -25.34 -64.96 24.15
C ALA A 4 -24.55 -65.52 25.36
N GLY A 5 -24.18 -64.57 26.24
CA GLY A 5 -23.97 -64.74 27.70
C GLY A 5 -22.51 -64.88 28.12
N SER A 6 -21.98 -64.24 29.15
CA SER A 6 -22.59 -63.50 30.27
C SER A 6 -21.54 -62.73 31.08
N SER A 7 -21.97 -61.59 31.64
CA SER A 7 -21.54 -60.84 32.85
C SER A 7 -20.77 -61.61 33.96
N SER A 8 -20.02 -61.02 34.91
CA SER A 8 -20.27 -59.81 35.71
C SER A 8 -19.06 -59.40 36.59
N SER A 9 -18.97 -58.09 36.90
CA SER A 9 -18.63 -57.43 38.19
C SER A 9 -18.25 -55.97 37.85
N GLY A 10 -18.72 -54.90 38.45
CA GLY A 10 -19.56 -54.64 39.63
C GLY A 10 -19.05 -53.32 40.23
N SER A 11 -19.92 -52.30 40.33
CA SER A 11 -19.93 -51.16 41.30
C SER A 11 -20.20 -49.76 40.71
N SER A 12 -21.49 -49.37 40.82
CA SER A 12 -22.05 -48.12 41.37
C SER A 12 -21.48 -46.71 41.07
N SER A 13 -22.32 -45.92 40.37
CA SER A 13 -22.72 -44.50 40.61
C SER A 13 -21.89 -43.37 39.98
N PRO A 14 -22.45 -42.15 39.83
CA PRO A 14 -23.61 -41.73 39.03
C PRO A 14 -23.21 -40.76 37.89
N VAL A 15 -24.16 -40.50 36.99
CA VAL A 15 -24.04 -39.56 35.87
C VAL A 15 -23.82 -38.12 36.38
N PHE A 16 -22.70 -37.51 36.01
CA PHE A 16 -22.49 -36.06 36.02
C PHE A 16 -22.34 -35.58 34.58
N LEU A 17 -23.28 -34.73 34.14
CA LEU A 17 -23.11 -33.86 32.98
C LEU A 17 -22.04 -32.82 33.33
N GLN A 18 -20.86 -32.94 32.75
CA GLN A 18 -19.88 -31.84 32.70
C GLN A 18 -19.88 -31.23 31.30
N SER A 19 -20.41 -30.02 31.23
CA SER A 19 -20.09 -29.01 30.23
C SER A 19 -18.61 -28.63 30.34
N SER A 20 -17.82 -28.82 29.28
CA SER A 20 -16.46 -28.28 29.19
C SER A 20 -16.34 -27.24 28.07
N GLU A 21 -16.31 -25.98 28.52
CA GLU A 21 -15.34 -24.95 28.14
C GLU A 21 -15.05 -24.73 26.65
N ALA A 22 -15.85 -23.85 26.03
CA ALA A 22 -15.36 -22.97 24.98
C ALA A 22 -14.62 -21.79 25.64
N THR A 23 -13.29 -21.79 25.57
CA THR A 23 -12.46 -20.66 25.95
C THR A 23 -12.59 -19.55 24.90
N SER A 24 -13.52 -18.63 25.19
CA SER A 24 -13.60 -17.30 24.58
C SER A 24 -12.30 -16.54 24.83
N SER A 25 -11.56 -16.24 23.76
CA SER A 25 -10.44 -15.29 23.77
C SER A 25 -10.73 -14.12 22.84
N ASP A 26 -11.92 -13.52 22.97
CA ASP A 26 -12.24 -12.27 22.29
C ASP A 26 -11.72 -11.09 23.14
N SER A 27 -10.41 -10.84 23.02
CA SER A 27 -9.74 -9.75 23.74
C SER A 27 -9.88 -8.42 22.98
N TYR A 28 -10.74 -7.55 23.53
CA TYR A 28 -10.80 -6.09 23.38
C TYR A 28 -10.32 -5.53 22.02
N ARG A 29 -11.26 -5.31 21.10
CA ARG A 29 -11.09 -4.37 19.99
C ARG A 29 -11.19 -2.95 20.54
N LYS A 30 -10.06 -2.28 20.77
CA LYS A 30 -10.06 -0.83 20.97
C LYS A 30 -10.12 -0.14 19.60
N HIS A 31 -11.33 0.13 19.13
CA HIS A 31 -11.55 1.07 18.05
C HIS A 31 -11.44 2.48 18.63
N ILE A 32 -10.59 3.32 18.04
CA ILE A 32 -10.61 4.76 18.33
C ILE A 32 -11.40 5.39 17.18
N SER A 33 -12.60 5.87 17.48
CA SER A 33 -13.40 6.67 16.55
C SER A 33 -13.13 8.15 16.84
N VAL A 34 -12.72 8.89 15.82
CA VAL A 34 -12.52 10.34 15.93
C VAL A 34 -13.55 11.02 15.03
N ALA A 35 -14.42 11.83 15.64
CA ALA A 35 -15.35 12.70 14.94
C ALA A 35 -14.67 14.06 14.69
N PHE A 36 -14.89 14.63 13.52
CA PHE A 36 -14.41 15.95 13.15
C PHE A 36 -15.60 16.84 12.78
N PRO A 37 -15.68 18.08 13.28
CA PRO A 37 -16.78 18.97 12.93
C PRO A 37 -16.73 19.32 11.43
N SER A 38 -17.90 19.24 10.77
CA SER A 38 -18.08 19.63 9.38
C SER A 38 -17.90 21.15 9.22
N HIS A 39 -17.30 21.56 8.09
CA HIS A 39 -16.95 22.96 7.81
C HIS A 39 -18.17 23.89 7.83
N GLY A 40 -18.30 24.68 8.90
CA GLY A 40 -19.08 25.92 8.92
C GLY A 40 -18.23 27.11 8.49
N SER A 41 -18.60 27.73 7.36
CA SER A 41 -18.22 29.07 6.84
C SER A 41 -16.78 29.57 7.06
N ALA A 42 -16.09 29.82 5.95
CA ALA A 42 -14.92 30.67 5.87
C ALA A 42 -15.17 32.06 6.50
N ASN A 43 -14.67 32.28 7.72
CA ASN A 43 -14.13 33.55 8.24
C ASN A 43 -13.91 33.43 9.75
N GLN A 44 -12.69 33.06 10.15
CA GLN A 44 -12.04 33.57 11.36
C GLN A 44 -10.55 33.20 11.33
N LEU A 45 -9.84 33.89 10.45
CA LEU A 45 -8.40 34.10 10.56
C LEU A 45 -8.16 35.23 11.57
N ARG A 46 -7.41 34.91 12.64
CA ARG A 46 -6.70 35.77 13.63
C ARG A 46 -6.70 34.99 14.96
N LEU A 47 -5.63 34.79 15.72
CA LEU A 47 -4.34 35.45 15.82
C LEU A 47 -3.46 34.50 16.67
N PHE A 48 -2.24 34.15 16.21
CA PHE A 48 -1.17 33.69 17.10
C PHE A 48 -0.50 34.95 17.67
N ALA A 49 -0.50 35.14 18.99
CA ALA A 49 0.55 35.83 19.74
C ALA A 49 0.24 35.83 21.26
N ASP A 50 1.30 35.56 22.03
CA ASP A 50 1.54 35.91 23.44
C ASP A 50 0.89 35.09 24.56
N ILE A 51 1.73 34.40 25.34
CA ILE A 51 2.01 34.67 26.78
C ILE A 51 3.15 33.72 27.27
N PRO A 52 4.00 34.15 28.23
CA PRO A 52 5.44 33.88 28.25
C PRO A 52 5.94 32.84 29.29
N ASN A 53 7.24 32.54 29.17
CA ASN A 53 8.10 31.80 30.11
C ASN A 53 7.78 32.00 31.60
N CYS A 54 7.62 30.89 32.33
CA CYS A 54 7.98 30.81 33.74
C CYS A 54 8.45 29.39 34.10
N VAL A 55 9.70 29.30 34.53
CA VAL A 55 10.36 28.09 35.04
C VAL A 55 10.33 28.13 36.57
N LYS A 56 9.79 27.09 37.23
CA LYS A 56 10.49 26.25 38.25
C LYS A 56 9.52 25.42 39.11
N ARG A 57 9.83 24.11 39.11
CA ARG A 57 9.93 23.15 40.23
C ARG A 57 8.69 22.45 40.80
N ASP A 58 8.76 21.13 40.58
CA ASP A 58 8.63 20.01 41.51
C ASP A 58 7.25 19.36 41.72
N ASP A 59 7.27 18.08 41.34
CA ASP A 59 6.56 16.92 41.85
C ASP A 59 5.22 16.44 41.27
N VAL A 60 5.27 15.13 41.00
CA VAL A 60 4.21 14.15 40.74
C VAL A 60 3.68 14.05 39.30
N CYS A 61 4.24 13.07 38.59
CA CYS A 61 3.66 12.44 37.40
C CYS A 61 2.35 11.72 37.75
N PRO A 62 1.22 12.01 37.07
CA PRO A 62 0.06 11.13 37.07
C PRO A 62 -0.13 10.55 35.67
N SER A 63 0.67 9.53 35.35
CA SER A 63 0.30 8.52 34.36
C SER A 63 -0.90 7.72 34.91
N LYS A 64 -2.12 8.25 34.76
CA LYS A 64 -3.43 7.57 34.88
C LYS A 64 -4.53 8.63 34.92
N LEU A 65 -5.20 8.89 33.79
CA LEU A 65 -6.60 9.33 33.70
C LEU A 65 -6.94 9.70 32.24
N LEU A 66 -7.18 8.69 31.42
CA LEU A 66 -8.05 8.82 30.24
C LEU A 66 -8.92 7.57 30.17
N LEU A 67 -9.93 7.54 31.03
CA LEU A 67 -11.08 6.64 30.97
C LEU A 67 -12.30 7.50 30.66
N GLU A 68 -12.95 7.16 29.54
CA GLU A 68 -14.37 7.33 29.25
C GLU A 68 -15.01 8.72 29.42
N ARG A 69 -15.21 9.38 28.27
CA ARG A 69 -16.38 10.25 28.05
C ARG A 69 -16.98 9.93 26.68
N GLU A 70 -17.96 9.02 26.68
CA GLU A 70 -18.99 9.02 25.64
C GLU A 70 -19.92 10.21 25.92
N GLN A 71 -19.81 11.27 25.12
CA GLN A 71 -20.85 12.29 25.04
C GLN A 71 -21.67 12.05 23.78
N ARG A 72 -22.85 11.46 23.95
CA ARG A 72 -23.95 11.53 23.00
C ARG A 72 -24.56 12.92 23.07
N LEU A 73 -24.40 13.72 22.01
CA LEU A 73 -25.27 14.84 21.67
C LEU A 73 -25.52 14.76 20.16
N GLY A 74 -26.80 14.86 19.77
CA GLY A 74 -27.29 14.41 18.47
C GLY A 74 -27.17 15.40 17.32
N GLY A 75 -27.45 14.87 16.12
CA GLY A 75 -27.95 15.61 14.96
C GLY A 75 -26.90 16.12 13.97
N GLY A 76 -26.45 15.26 13.06
CA GLY A 76 -25.66 15.61 11.87
C GLY A 76 -24.70 14.48 11.49
N ASP A 77 -24.68 14.07 10.21
CA ASP A 77 -23.81 13.00 9.71
C ASP A 77 -22.31 13.34 9.90
N GLU A 78 -21.73 12.91 11.02
CA GLU A 78 -20.28 12.94 11.26
C GLU A 78 -19.65 11.64 10.75
N GLU A 79 -19.00 11.69 9.60
CA GLU A 79 -18.23 10.56 9.02
C GLU A 79 -16.97 10.27 9.87
N THR A 80 -17.15 9.51 10.95
CA THR A 80 -16.07 9.07 11.85
C THR A 80 -15.05 8.17 11.15
N VAL A 81 -13.76 8.49 11.30
CA VAL A 81 -12.65 7.62 10.90
C VAL A 81 -12.27 6.71 12.07
N SER A 82 -12.20 5.40 11.84
CA SER A 82 -11.84 4.40 12.87
C SER A 82 -10.40 3.91 12.70
N PHE A 83 -9.58 4.10 13.73
CA PHE A 83 -8.20 3.64 13.75
C PHE A 83 -8.07 2.28 14.47
N ILE A 84 -7.28 1.39 13.87
CA ILE A 84 -6.84 0.13 14.48
C ILE A 84 -5.44 0.32 15.04
N ARG A 85 -5.23 0.02 16.32
CA ARG A 85 -3.93 0.17 16.98
C ARG A 85 -3.19 -1.15 17.18
N GLY A 86 -1.93 -1.23 16.75
CA GLY A 86 -0.95 -2.29 17.07
C GLY A 86 -1.27 -3.71 16.58
N LYS A 87 -2.37 -3.90 15.85
CA LYS A 87 -2.84 -5.24 15.42
C LYS A 87 -2.60 -5.53 13.94
N ARG A 88 -2.44 -4.51 13.09
CA ARG A 88 -2.39 -4.70 11.64
C ARG A 88 -0.98 -5.03 11.18
N LEU A 89 -0.82 -6.15 10.48
CA LEU A 89 0.46 -6.60 9.92
C LEU A 89 0.65 -6.09 8.49
N LEU A 90 1.79 -5.48 8.22
CA LEU A 90 2.16 -4.91 6.92
C LEU A 90 2.31 -5.98 5.83
N ARG A 91 2.67 -7.22 6.18
CA ARG A 91 2.65 -8.37 5.25
C ARG A 91 1.27 -8.66 4.65
N GLU A 92 0.18 -8.22 5.28
CA GLU A 92 -1.18 -8.39 4.74
C GLU A 92 -1.53 -7.28 3.73
N LEU A 93 -0.72 -6.23 3.69
CA LEU A 93 -0.91 -5.02 2.88
C LEU A 93 0.08 -4.93 1.71
N SER A 94 1.03 -5.87 1.59
CA SER A 94 2.03 -5.92 0.53
C SER A 94 1.93 -7.18 -0.32
N THR A 95 2.22 -7.09 -1.61
CA THR A 95 2.20 -8.27 -2.50
C THR A 95 3.37 -9.22 -2.26
N TRP A 96 4.45 -8.73 -1.65
CA TRP A 96 5.54 -9.58 -1.17
C TRP A 96 5.14 -10.44 0.02
N GLY A 97 4.15 -10.02 0.82
CA GLY A 97 3.78 -10.72 2.03
C GLY A 97 4.86 -10.69 3.11
N ILE A 98 5.59 -9.58 3.21
CA ILE A 98 6.67 -9.34 4.18
C ILE A 98 6.35 -8.04 4.93
N GLY A 99 6.63 -8.01 6.24
CA GLY A 99 6.42 -6.84 7.09
C GLY A 99 5.73 -7.14 8.43
N GLY A 100 6.20 -6.45 9.47
CA GLY A 100 5.73 -6.52 10.86
C GLY A 100 4.44 -5.73 11.14
N PRO A 101 4.11 -5.47 12.42
CA PRO A 101 2.95 -4.67 12.78
C PRO A 101 3.15 -3.17 12.50
N CYS A 102 2.05 -2.42 12.40
CA CYS A 102 2.09 -0.96 12.45
C CYS A 102 1.35 -0.44 13.69
N ASN A 103 1.77 0.72 14.20
CA ASN A 103 1.16 1.30 15.40
C ASN A 103 -0.29 1.71 15.18
N TYR A 104 -0.57 2.38 14.06
CA TYR A 104 -1.91 2.80 13.67
C TYR A 104 -2.20 2.36 12.25
N PHE A 105 -3.43 1.96 11.99
CA PHE A 105 -3.91 1.61 10.66
C PHE A 105 -5.32 2.16 10.45
N VAL A 106 -5.57 2.67 9.25
CA VAL A 106 -6.87 3.20 8.83
C VAL A 106 -7.08 2.94 7.34
N GLU A 107 -8.31 2.62 6.95
CA GLU A 107 -8.75 2.65 5.56
C GLU A 107 -9.57 3.92 5.32
N VAL A 108 -9.34 4.58 4.19
CA VAL A 108 -10.05 5.81 3.82
C VAL A 108 -10.72 5.62 2.46
N PHE A 109 -12.03 5.87 2.39
CA PHE A 109 -12.88 5.56 1.23
C PHE A 109 -13.25 6.79 0.41
N ASP A 110 -13.05 7.98 0.98
CA ASP A 110 -13.33 9.28 0.36
C ASP A 110 -12.29 10.33 0.81
N GLU A 111 -12.42 11.53 0.25
CA GLU A 111 -11.53 12.66 0.53
C GLU A 111 -11.63 13.16 1.98
N ILE A 112 -12.83 13.16 2.56
CA ILE A 112 -13.10 13.67 3.91
C ILE A 112 -12.38 12.78 4.95
N GLN A 113 -12.52 11.47 4.81
CA GLN A 113 -11.84 10.49 5.66
C GLN A 113 -10.32 10.59 5.51
N LEU A 114 -9.81 10.80 4.30
CA LEU A 114 -8.39 10.97 4.03
C LEU A 114 -7.82 12.22 4.73
N ILE A 115 -8.48 13.38 4.57
CA ILE A 115 -8.08 14.63 5.26
C ILE A 115 -8.15 14.45 6.78
N SER A 116 -9.21 13.82 7.27
CA SER A 116 -9.41 13.55 8.70
C SER A 116 -8.29 12.66 9.26
N ALA A 117 -7.87 11.63 8.53
CA ALA A 117 -6.76 10.78 8.92
C ALA A 117 -5.41 11.53 8.94
N ILE A 118 -5.15 12.36 7.94
CA ILE A 118 -3.93 13.20 7.88
C ILE A 118 -3.90 14.19 9.05
N ARG A 119 -5.03 14.88 9.32
CA ARG A 119 -5.15 15.82 10.44
C ARG A 119 -4.97 15.16 11.80
N PHE A 120 -5.50 13.95 11.98
CA PHE A 120 -5.27 13.15 13.18
C PHE A 120 -3.78 12.89 13.40
N CYS A 121 -3.08 12.45 12.35
CA CYS A 121 -1.65 12.17 12.43
C CYS A 121 -0.85 13.45 12.74
N ALA A 122 -1.15 14.55 12.06
CA ALA A 122 -0.50 15.84 12.30
C ALA A 122 -0.69 16.35 13.73
N THR A 123 -1.94 16.35 14.23
CA THR A 123 -2.27 16.83 15.60
C THR A 123 -1.55 16.02 16.68
N ASN A 124 -1.35 14.72 16.45
CA ASN A 124 -0.72 13.82 17.42
C ASN A 124 0.78 13.61 17.15
N SER A 125 1.39 14.33 16.20
CA SER A 125 2.78 14.16 15.79
C SER A 125 3.13 12.71 15.42
N ILE A 126 2.20 12.01 14.75
CA ILE A 126 2.37 10.64 14.29
C ILE A 126 2.85 10.68 12.83
N GLU A 127 4.00 10.07 12.54
CA GLU A 127 4.44 9.85 11.16
C GLU A 127 3.43 8.94 10.45
N PHE A 128 3.06 9.27 9.21
CA PHE A 128 2.15 8.44 8.42
C PHE A 128 2.74 8.06 7.08
N LEU A 129 2.31 6.90 6.58
CA LEU A 129 2.60 6.43 5.24
C LEU A 129 1.29 6.07 4.54
N ILE A 130 1.03 6.71 3.40
CA ILE A 130 -0.10 6.38 2.55
C ILE A 130 0.30 5.29 1.57
N ILE A 131 -0.51 4.23 1.51
CA ILE A 131 -0.27 3.11 0.59
C ILE A 131 -1.52 2.80 -0.23
N GLY A 132 -1.27 2.28 -1.44
CA GLY A 132 -2.27 1.57 -2.24
C GLY A 132 -2.23 0.08 -1.93
N LYS A 133 -1.95 -0.76 -2.92
CA LYS A 133 -1.83 -2.23 -2.75
C LYS A 133 -0.52 -2.72 -2.12
N GLY A 134 0.38 -1.82 -1.72
CA GLY A 134 1.73 -2.16 -1.26
C GLY A 134 2.54 -3.00 -2.27
N SER A 135 2.22 -2.91 -3.57
CA SER A 135 2.82 -3.75 -4.61
C SER A 135 4.23 -3.36 -5.01
N ASN A 136 4.73 -2.23 -4.51
CA ASN A 136 6.09 -1.73 -4.70
C ASN A 136 6.80 -1.46 -3.35
N CYS A 137 6.35 -2.09 -2.27
CA CYS A 137 6.84 -1.83 -0.91
C CYS A 137 7.45 -3.10 -0.30
N LEU A 138 8.64 -2.96 0.29
CA LEU A 138 9.24 -3.92 1.20
C LEU A 138 9.20 -3.32 2.61
N PHE A 139 8.33 -3.86 3.46
CA PHE A 139 8.22 -3.44 4.85
C PHE A 139 9.16 -4.26 5.73
N ASP A 140 9.74 -3.59 6.73
CA ASP A 140 10.56 -4.23 7.75
C ASP A 140 9.72 -5.19 8.62
N ASP A 141 10.31 -6.31 9.05
CA ASP A 141 9.64 -7.27 9.94
C ASP A 141 9.45 -6.73 11.36
N SER A 142 10.22 -5.72 11.76
CA SER A 142 10.01 -4.98 13.01
C SER A 142 8.78 -4.08 12.94
N GLY A 143 8.32 -3.72 11.74
CA GLY A 143 7.07 -3.00 11.55
C GLY A 143 7.22 -1.56 11.07
N PHE A 144 6.24 -0.72 11.43
CA PHE A 144 6.25 0.72 11.14
C PHE A 144 5.74 1.50 12.37
N ASP A 145 6.59 2.38 12.90
CA ASP A 145 6.32 3.21 14.07
C ASP A 145 5.50 4.45 13.70
N GLY A 146 4.27 4.24 13.23
CA GLY A 146 3.43 5.32 12.73
C GLY A 146 2.06 4.85 12.27
N CYS A 147 1.41 5.67 11.45
CA CYS A 147 0.11 5.38 10.86
C CYS A 147 0.21 4.91 9.41
N ILE A 148 -0.34 3.75 9.10
CA ILE A 148 -0.59 3.32 7.73
C ILE A 148 -1.98 3.76 7.31
N ILE A 149 -2.04 4.63 6.31
CA ILE A 149 -3.29 5.07 5.68
C ILE A 149 -3.46 4.30 4.37
N LEU A 150 -4.39 3.36 4.33
CA LEU A 150 -4.70 2.60 3.13
C LEU A 150 -5.75 3.32 2.31
N ASN A 151 -5.33 3.86 1.16
CA ASN A 151 -6.21 4.60 0.26
C ASN A 151 -7.16 3.64 -0.49
N ARG A 152 -8.45 3.71 -0.17
CA ARG A 152 -9.57 2.96 -0.77
C ARG A 152 -10.54 3.86 -1.54
N ILE A 153 -10.12 5.07 -1.90
CA ILE A 153 -10.89 5.96 -2.78
C ILE A 153 -10.94 5.32 -4.17
N THR A 154 -12.07 4.71 -4.50
CA THR A 154 -12.27 3.88 -5.70
C THR A 154 -13.34 4.43 -6.63
N THR A 155 -13.57 5.74 -6.56
CA THR A 155 -14.43 6.46 -7.52
C THR A 155 -13.95 6.24 -8.95
N PHE A 156 -14.89 6.07 -9.87
CA PHE A 156 -14.64 5.88 -11.29
C PHE A 156 -15.73 6.62 -12.06
N GLU A 157 -15.40 7.82 -12.50
CA GLU A 157 -16.32 8.77 -13.11
C GLU A 157 -15.94 8.97 -14.58
N ASN A 158 -16.89 8.81 -15.48
CA ASN A 158 -16.75 9.16 -16.88
C ASN A 158 -17.27 10.59 -17.07
N ILE A 159 -16.36 11.56 -17.18
CA ILE A 159 -16.73 12.99 -17.24
C ILE A 159 -17.15 13.36 -18.66
N GLU A 160 -16.41 12.86 -19.65
CA GLU A 160 -16.62 13.08 -21.09
C GLU A 160 -16.18 11.83 -21.86
N ASP A 161 -16.53 11.68 -23.15
CA ASP A 161 -16.11 10.53 -23.94
C ASP A 161 -14.57 10.38 -23.95
N GLY A 162 -14.07 9.31 -23.32
CA GLY A 162 -12.63 9.05 -23.17
C GLY A 162 -11.94 9.81 -22.03
N VAL A 163 -12.67 10.58 -21.22
CA VAL A 163 -12.13 11.31 -20.06
C VAL A 163 -12.65 10.72 -18.76
N TYR A 164 -11.75 10.12 -17.98
CA TYR A 164 -12.09 9.41 -16.74
C TYR A 164 -11.41 10.02 -15.54
N ARG A 165 -12.17 10.43 -14.52
CA ARG A 165 -11.63 10.77 -13.20
C ARG A 165 -11.74 9.57 -12.28
N VAL A 166 -10.59 9.16 -11.75
CA VAL A 166 -10.46 7.88 -11.05
C VAL A 166 -9.75 8.07 -9.73
N GLY A 167 -10.35 7.57 -8.65
CA GLY A 167 -9.80 7.64 -7.30
C GLY A 167 -8.43 6.95 -7.17
N GLY A 168 -7.57 7.50 -6.32
CA GLY A 168 -6.18 7.05 -6.14
C GLY A 168 -6.05 5.63 -5.58
N GLY A 169 -7.09 5.12 -4.92
CA GLY A 169 -7.21 3.74 -4.45
C GLY A 169 -7.71 2.76 -5.51
N TYR A 170 -8.15 3.23 -6.68
CA TYR A 170 -8.70 2.37 -7.74
C TYR A 170 -7.63 1.43 -8.31
N PRO A 171 -7.92 0.12 -8.51
CA PRO A 171 -6.96 -0.79 -9.14
C PRO A 171 -6.61 -0.38 -10.57
N ILE A 172 -5.34 -0.04 -10.82
CA ILE A 172 -4.88 0.42 -12.14
C ILE A 172 -5.04 -0.65 -13.23
N ASN A 173 -4.89 -1.93 -12.87
CA ASN A 173 -5.15 -3.04 -13.77
C ASN A 173 -6.63 -3.14 -14.19
N LYS A 174 -7.54 -2.90 -13.26
CA LYS A 174 -8.98 -2.89 -13.56
C LYS A 174 -9.31 -1.74 -14.49
N LEU A 175 -8.74 -0.55 -14.26
CA LEU A 175 -8.90 0.60 -15.14
C LEU A 175 -8.45 0.29 -16.57
N GLY A 176 -7.22 -0.22 -16.74
CA GLY A 176 -6.68 -0.57 -18.06
C GLY A 176 -7.57 -1.58 -18.81
N VAL A 177 -8.08 -2.60 -18.11
CA VAL A 177 -9.00 -3.59 -18.69
C VAL A 177 -10.33 -2.96 -19.10
N GLN A 178 -10.93 -2.14 -18.24
CA GLN A 178 -12.22 -1.50 -18.51
C GLN A 178 -12.14 -0.53 -19.69
N CYS A 179 -11.15 0.37 -19.72
CA CYS A 179 -10.97 1.32 -20.82
C CYS A 179 -10.70 0.61 -22.15
N SER A 180 -9.83 -0.41 -22.15
CA SER A 180 -9.52 -1.17 -23.37
C SER A 180 -10.74 -1.91 -23.93
N ASN A 181 -11.56 -2.50 -23.04
CA ASN A 181 -12.80 -3.19 -23.44
C ASN A 181 -13.87 -2.21 -23.94
N ALA A 182 -13.87 -0.97 -23.45
CA ALA A 182 -14.73 0.11 -23.93
C ALA A 182 -14.21 0.75 -25.24
N GLY A 183 -13.08 0.27 -25.79
CA GLY A 183 -12.52 0.76 -27.05
C GLY A 183 -11.63 1.99 -26.92
N PHE A 184 -11.10 2.28 -25.72
CA PHE A 184 -10.15 3.37 -25.48
C PHE A 184 -8.73 2.81 -25.31
N GLY A 185 -7.76 3.42 -25.99
CA GLY A 185 -6.33 3.14 -25.85
C GLY A 185 -5.61 4.15 -24.95
N GLY A 186 -4.40 3.79 -24.50
CA GLY A 186 -3.54 4.58 -23.63
C GLY A 186 -3.24 3.90 -22.27
N LEU A 187 -4.04 2.91 -21.89
CA LEU A 187 -3.90 2.16 -20.63
C LEU A 187 -3.89 0.64 -20.82
N GLU A 188 -3.68 0.13 -22.05
CA GLU A 188 -3.66 -1.31 -22.31
C GLU A 188 -2.54 -2.01 -21.51
N PHE A 189 -1.40 -1.34 -21.34
CA PHE A 189 -0.24 -1.84 -20.58
C PHE A 189 -0.58 -2.11 -19.10
N ALA A 190 -1.51 -1.32 -18.56
CA ALA A 190 -1.85 -1.34 -17.14
C ALA A 190 -2.59 -2.61 -16.75
N GLY A 191 -3.25 -3.32 -17.69
CA GLY A 191 -4.10 -4.47 -17.39
C GLY A 191 -3.43 -5.59 -16.60
N GLY A 192 -2.09 -5.70 -16.67
CA GLY A 192 -1.29 -6.65 -15.87
C GLY A 192 -0.51 -6.04 -14.71
N VAL A 193 -0.60 -4.73 -14.48
CA VAL A 193 0.20 -4.01 -13.48
C VAL A 193 -0.49 -4.05 -12.10
N PRO A 194 0.10 -4.69 -11.08
CA PRO A 194 -0.45 -4.65 -9.73
C PRO A 194 -0.25 -3.26 -9.13
N GLY A 195 -1.29 -2.71 -8.52
CA GLY A 195 -1.21 -1.42 -7.84
C GLY A 195 -2.55 -0.70 -7.80
N THR A 196 -2.49 0.57 -7.46
CA THR A 196 -3.60 1.52 -7.56
C THR A 196 -3.25 2.68 -8.48
N VAL A 197 -4.24 3.44 -8.91
CA VAL A 197 -4.09 4.62 -9.76
C VAL A 197 -3.14 5.65 -9.14
N GLY A 198 -3.29 5.94 -7.85
CA GLY A 198 -2.41 6.87 -7.13
C GLY A 198 -0.97 6.38 -7.08
N GLY A 199 -0.75 5.09 -6.82
CA GLY A 199 0.58 4.50 -6.86
C GLY A 199 1.18 4.50 -8.27
N ALA A 200 0.37 4.29 -9.30
CA ALA A 200 0.80 4.33 -10.70
C ALA A 200 1.22 5.75 -11.13
N ALA A 201 0.47 6.78 -10.73
CA ALA A 201 0.87 8.17 -10.94
C ALA A 201 2.14 8.52 -10.15
N PHE A 202 2.23 8.14 -8.88
CA PHE A 202 3.41 8.40 -8.04
C PHE A 202 4.70 7.79 -8.63
N MET A 203 4.63 6.55 -9.12
CA MET A 203 5.79 5.84 -9.67
C MET A 203 6.02 6.09 -11.16
N ASN A 204 5.12 6.79 -11.84
CA ASN A 204 4.99 6.72 -13.30
C ASN A 204 5.07 5.27 -13.81
N ALA A 205 4.15 4.42 -13.32
CA ALA A 205 4.16 3.01 -13.65
C ALA A 205 4.06 2.84 -15.17
N GLY A 206 4.89 1.95 -15.73
CA GLY A 206 4.94 1.73 -17.17
C GLY A 206 5.32 0.30 -17.52
N ALA A 207 4.78 -0.17 -18.64
CA ALA A 207 5.09 -1.47 -19.22
C ALA A 207 4.80 -1.42 -20.72
N ASP A 208 5.37 -2.35 -21.49
CA ASP A 208 5.06 -2.51 -22.92
C ASP A 208 5.26 -1.21 -23.75
N GLY A 209 6.21 -0.36 -23.34
CA GLY A 209 6.53 0.90 -24.03
C GLY A 209 5.55 2.04 -23.77
N GLN A 210 4.65 1.89 -22.80
CA GLN A 210 3.72 2.94 -22.36
C GLN A 210 3.87 3.20 -20.87
N GLU A 211 3.58 4.43 -20.46
CA GLU A 211 3.66 4.90 -19.09
C GLU A 211 2.35 5.57 -18.67
N THR A 212 2.11 5.61 -17.35
CA THR A 212 0.87 6.20 -16.82
C THR A 212 0.74 7.67 -17.22
N ALA A 213 1.86 8.41 -17.24
CA ALA A 213 1.91 9.82 -17.60
C ALA A 213 1.49 10.14 -19.05
N ASP A 214 1.47 9.14 -19.95
CA ASP A 214 1.07 9.32 -21.36
C ASP A 214 -0.42 9.66 -21.49
N SER A 215 -1.22 9.25 -20.50
CA SER A 215 -2.68 9.40 -20.50
C SER A 215 -3.20 10.35 -19.42
N ILE A 216 -2.34 10.87 -18.54
CA ILE A 216 -2.75 11.78 -17.46
C ILE A 216 -3.08 13.17 -18.04
N GLU A 217 -4.25 13.69 -17.68
CA GLU A 217 -4.66 15.07 -17.92
C GLU A 217 -4.41 15.96 -16.68
N SER A 218 -4.83 15.49 -15.50
CA SER A 218 -4.62 16.18 -14.23
C SER A 218 -4.55 15.21 -13.05
N VAL A 219 -3.94 15.64 -11.96
CA VAL A 219 -3.87 14.90 -10.70
C VAL A 219 -4.36 15.79 -9.56
N GLU A 220 -5.26 15.25 -8.76
CA GLU A 220 -5.75 15.89 -7.55
C GLU A 220 -4.99 15.35 -6.35
N ILE A 221 -4.42 16.25 -5.56
CA ILE A 221 -3.61 15.92 -4.39
C ILE A 221 -4.13 16.62 -3.15
N ILE A 222 -3.77 16.06 -2.00
CA ILE A 222 -3.83 16.73 -0.70
C ILE A 222 -2.40 16.93 -0.21
N THR A 223 -2.11 18.12 0.31
CA THR A 223 -0.84 18.42 0.97
C THR A 223 -0.85 18.11 2.46
N THR A 224 0.30 18.11 3.12
CA THR A 224 0.46 17.74 4.54
C THR A 224 -0.29 18.64 5.52
N ASP A 225 -0.63 19.87 5.11
CA ASP A 225 -1.51 20.81 5.80
C ASP A 225 -3.01 20.58 5.53
N GLY A 226 -3.35 19.58 4.70
CA GLY A 226 -4.72 19.25 4.33
C GLY A 226 -5.30 20.13 3.21
N ILE A 227 -4.48 20.89 2.49
CA ILE A 227 -4.93 21.70 1.35
C ILE A 227 -5.06 20.83 0.08
N LYS A 228 -6.18 21.00 -0.62
CA LYS A 228 -6.44 20.37 -1.91
C LYS A 228 -5.81 21.17 -3.05
N ARG A 229 -5.14 20.48 -3.97
CA ARG A 229 -4.60 21.08 -5.20
C ARG A 229 -4.92 20.20 -6.41
N VAL A 230 -5.15 20.83 -7.55
CA VAL A 230 -5.26 20.15 -8.85
C VAL A 230 -4.06 20.57 -9.69
N LEU A 231 -3.23 19.60 -10.05
CA LEU A 231 -2.04 19.81 -10.87
C LEU A 231 -2.31 19.28 -12.27
N GLN A 232 -2.17 20.15 -13.27
CA GLN A 232 -2.30 19.78 -14.67
C GLN A 232 -1.08 18.98 -15.13
N ARG A 233 -1.26 18.13 -16.14
CA ARG A 233 -0.18 17.31 -16.71
C ARG A 233 1.08 18.12 -17.06
N LYS A 234 0.92 19.35 -17.54
CA LYS A 234 2.00 20.26 -17.92
C LYS A 234 2.83 20.80 -16.74
N GLU A 235 2.28 20.77 -15.53
CA GLU A 235 2.93 21.20 -14.29
C GLU A 235 3.73 20.07 -13.63
N LEU A 236 3.57 18.84 -14.13
CA LEU A 236 4.17 17.63 -13.58
C LEU A 236 5.32 17.16 -14.49
N ALA A 237 6.51 17.04 -13.89
CA ALA A 237 7.64 16.38 -14.50
C ALA A 237 7.50 14.87 -14.28
N PHE A 238 7.52 14.12 -15.37
CA PHE A 238 7.55 12.67 -15.38
C PHE A 238 8.77 12.20 -16.17
N GLY A 239 9.35 11.10 -15.74
CA GLY A 239 10.42 10.39 -16.44
C GLY A 239 10.37 8.90 -16.12
N TYR A 240 11.38 8.16 -16.56
CA TYR A 240 11.44 6.73 -16.34
C TYR A 240 11.42 6.40 -14.83
N ARG A 241 10.30 5.85 -14.36
CA ARG A 241 10.03 5.53 -12.94
C ARG A 241 10.13 6.72 -11.98
N THR A 242 9.95 7.94 -12.49
CA THR A 242 10.05 9.18 -11.72
C THR A 242 8.84 10.08 -11.96
N SER A 243 8.47 10.83 -10.94
CA SER A 243 7.43 11.86 -11.00
C SER A 243 7.76 12.98 -10.02
N SER A 244 7.22 14.18 -10.26
CA SER A 244 7.30 15.32 -9.32
C SER A 244 6.84 14.96 -7.90
N PHE A 245 5.93 13.99 -7.75
CA PHE A 245 5.41 13.56 -6.46
C PHE A 245 6.48 12.94 -5.55
N GLN A 246 7.55 12.37 -6.11
CA GLN A 246 8.62 11.74 -5.34
C GLN A 246 9.51 12.77 -4.63
N GLU A 247 9.54 14.01 -5.13
CA GLU A 247 10.36 15.11 -4.60
C GLU A 247 9.52 16.18 -3.88
N MET A 248 8.19 16.10 -4.00
CA MET A 248 7.24 17.03 -3.41
C MET A 248 7.12 16.81 -1.89
N LYS A 249 7.79 17.68 -1.12
CA LYS A 249 7.88 17.58 0.35
C LYS A 249 6.55 17.80 1.07
N ASP A 250 5.67 18.61 0.49
CA ASP A 250 4.35 18.90 1.06
C ASP A 250 3.26 17.95 0.57
N LEU A 251 3.57 16.95 -0.26
CA LEU A 251 2.58 15.95 -0.69
C LEU A 251 2.18 15.04 0.47
N ALA A 252 0.89 14.99 0.80
CA ALA A 252 0.34 13.93 1.66
C ALA A 252 -0.20 12.78 0.82
N ALA A 253 -1.08 13.05 -0.16
CA ALA A 253 -1.82 12.03 -0.87
C ALA A 253 -2.16 12.41 -2.32
N ILE A 254 -2.24 11.39 -3.19
CA ILE A 254 -2.94 11.50 -4.48
C ILE A 254 -4.37 11.00 -4.28
N VAL A 255 -5.35 11.90 -4.46
CA VAL A 255 -6.78 11.64 -4.24
C VAL A 255 -7.42 11.05 -5.47
N SER A 256 -7.20 11.66 -6.63
CA SER A 256 -7.72 11.19 -7.92
C SER A 256 -6.81 11.58 -9.07
N VAL A 257 -6.94 10.86 -10.18
CA VAL A 257 -6.23 11.13 -11.43
C VAL A 257 -7.26 11.18 -12.55
N THR A 258 -7.20 12.22 -13.35
CA THR A 258 -7.99 12.34 -14.58
C THR A 258 -7.16 11.85 -15.75
N PHE A 259 -7.71 10.90 -16.50
CA PHE A 259 -7.10 10.36 -17.71
C PHE A 259 -7.87 10.81 -18.94
N ARG A 260 -7.14 11.21 -19.98
CA ARG A 260 -7.70 11.48 -21.32
C ARG A 260 -7.19 10.42 -22.29
N LEU A 261 -8.11 9.61 -22.80
CA LEU A 261 -7.86 8.46 -23.64
C LEU A 261 -8.46 8.66 -25.03
N ASN A 262 -7.84 8.03 -26.02
CA ASN A 262 -8.30 8.10 -27.41
C ASN A 262 -8.99 6.80 -27.81
N ARG A 263 -10.02 6.89 -28.67
CA ARG A 263 -10.63 5.70 -29.27
C ARG A 263 -9.59 4.90 -30.04
N SER A 264 -9.62 3.59 -29.87
CA SER A 264 -8.70 2.65 -30.51
C SER A 264 -9.38 1.31 -30.73
N ALA A 265 -9.59 0.97 -32.01
CA ALA A 265 -10.11 -0.34 -32.41
C ALA A 265 -9.19 -1.50 -31.99
N THR A 266 -7.92 -1.23 -31.70
CA THR A 266 -6.92 -2.24 -31.34
C THR A 266 -6.68 -2.38 -29.84
N ALA A 267 -7.30 -1.54 -29.01
CA ALA A 267 -7.04 -1.50 -27.56
C ALA A 267 -7.24 -2.87 -26.89
N LYS A 268 -8.39 -3.51 -27.15
CA LYS A 268 -8.69 -4.84 -26.60
C LYS A 268 -7.66 -5.90 -27.03
N THR A 269 -7.25 -5.90 -28.30
CA THR A 269 -6.25 -6.86 -28.82
C THR A 269 -4.88 -6.62 -28.22
N LYS A 270 -4.45 -5.36 -28.08
CA LYS A 270 -3.20 -4.99 -27.42
C LYS A 270 -3.19 -5.45 -25.96
N LEU A 271 -4.27 -5.18 -25.22
CA LEU A 271 -4.45 -5.65 -23.85
C LEU A 271 -4.27 -7.17 -23.73
N GLN A 272 -4.96 -7.96 -24.57
CA GLN A 272 -4.84 -9.43 -24.50
C GLN A 272 -3.41 -9.89 -24.76
N ARG A 273 -2.74 -9.31 -25.77
CA ARG A 273 -1.33 -9.59 -26.06
C ARG A 273 -0.42 -9.26 -24.87
N HIS A 274 -0.62 -8.12 -24.20
CA HIS A 274 0.16 -7.75 -23.02
C HIS A 274 -0.05 -8.72 -21.86
N LEU A 275 -1.30 -9.13 -21.60
CA LEU A 275 -1.63 -10.11 -20.57
C LEU A 275 -1.03 -11.48 -20.86
N GLU A 276 -1.11 -11.96 -22.10
CA GLU A 276 -0.50 -13.23 -22.52
C GLU A 276 1.02 -13.21 -22.37
N ARG A 277 1.67 -12.14 -22.82
CA ARG A 277 3.13 -11.96 -22.66
C ARG A 277 3.51 -12.00 -21.19
N ARG A 278 2.80 -11.26 -20.34
CA ARG A 278 3.06 -11.22 -18.90
C ARG A 278 2.88 -12.58 -18.24
N ARG A 279 1.84 -13.35 -18.59
CA ARG A 279 1.61 -14.72 -18.10
C ARG A 279 2.77 -15.65 -18.44
N LYS A 280 3.35 -15.52 -19.64
CA LYS A 280 4.47 -16.34 -20.10
C LYS A 280 5.81 -15.93 -19.51
N SER A 281 6.01 -14.65 -19.18
CA SER A 281 7.33 -14.12 -18.86
C SER A 281 7.51 -13.66 -17.41
N GLN A 282 6.48 -13.71 -16.56
CA GLN A 282 6.56 -13.20 -15.18
C GLN A 282 5.90 -14.15 -14.16
N PRO A 283 6.43 -14.22 -12.93
CA PRO A 283 5.92 -15.10 -11.88
C PRO A 283 4.63 -14.55 -11.22
N ILE A 284 3.56 -14.38 -11.99
CA ILE A 284 2.35 -13.66 -11.57
C ILE A 284 1.57 -14.30 -10.41
N TYR A 285 1.80 -15.58 -10.11
CA TYR A 285 1.17 -16.31 -9.01
C TYR A 285 2.04 -16.37 -7.74
N GLN A 286 3.27 -15.85 -7.80
CA GLN A 286 4.21 -15.86 -6.70
C GLN A 286 4.27 -14.49 -6.02
N ARG A 287 4.53 -14.48 -4.72
CA ARG A 287 4.62 -13.25 -3.93
C ARG A 287 5.87 -12.46 -4.30
N SER A 288 5.69 -11.34 -5.00
CA SER A 288 6.75 -10.42 -5.43
C SER A 288 6.24 -8.98 -5.45
N ALA A 289 7.14 -8.01 -5.57
CA ALA A 289 6.81 -6.59 -5.77
C ALA A 289 7.09 -6.11 -7.21
N GLY A 290 7.05 -7.03 -8.18
CA GLY A 290 7.45 -6.72 -9.55
C GLY A 290 8.97 -6.73 -9.75
N SER A 291 9.44 -5.88 -10.66
CA SER A 291 10.87 -5.70 -10.91
C SER A 291 11.53 -4.95 -9.76
N VAL A 292 12.62 -5.50 -9.22
CA VAL A 292 13.33 -4.88 -8.09
C VAL A 292 14.21 -3.73 -8.52
N PHE A 293 14.87 -3.87 -9.67
CA PHE A 293 15.78 -2.87 -10.21
C PHE A 293 15.21 -2.19 -11.44
N ARG A 294 15.51 -0.91 -11.58
CA ARG A 294 15.29 -0.15 -12.82
C ARG A 294 16.26 -0.63 -13.89
N ASN A 295 15.86 -0.54 -15.15
CA ASN A 295 16.80 -0.77 -16.25
C ASN A 295 17.85 0.36 -16.28
N PRO A 296 19.14 0.04 -16.55
CA PRO A 296 20.16 1.05 -16.77
C PRO A 296 19.83 1.92 -18.00
N GLU A 297 19.68 3.22 -17.80
CA GLU A 297 19.38 4.16 -18.87
C GLU A 297 20.58 4.30 -19.84
N GLY A 298 20.29 4.37 -21.14
CA GLY A 298 21.31 4.61 -22.18
C GLY A 298 22.18 3.42 -22.56
N LEU A 299 22.06 2.26 -21.90
CA LEU A 299 22.92 1.09 -22.16
C LEU A 299 22.30 0.03 -23.08
N GLY A 300 21.01 0.14 -23.40
CA GLY A 300 20.32 -0.83 -24.27
C GLY A 300 20.14 -2.24 -23.67
N VAL A 301 20.57 -2.46 -22.42
CA VAL A 301 20.45 -3.72 -21.69
C VAL A 301 19.43 -3.59 -20.56
N SER A 302 18.70 -4.67 -20.27
CA SER A 302 17.77 -4.68 -19.14
C SER A 302 18.45 -5.13 -17.85
N ALA A 303 17.96 -4.67 -16.70
CA ALA A 303 18.44 -5.17 -15.41
C ALA A 303 18.22 -6.68 -15.27
N GLY A 304 17.09 -7.20 -15.79
CA GLY A 304 16.83 -8.64 -15.80
C GLY A 304 17.87 -9.44 -16.57
N GLU A 305 18.32 -8.95 -17.72
CA GLU A 305 19.38 -9.60 -18.51
C GLU A 305 20.72 -9.60 -17.77
N LEU A 306 21.09 -8.49 -17.15
CA LEU A 306 22.32 -8.39 -16.36
C LEU A 306 22.31 -9.39 -15.20
N ILE A 307 21.20 -9.48 -14.45
CA ILE A 307 21.04 -10.41 -13.32
C ILE A 307 21.04 -11.86 -13.80
N GLU A 308 20.44 -12.16 -14.96
CA GLU A 308 20.46 -13.51 -15.53
C GLU A 308 21.90 -13.93 -15.87
N LYS A 309 22.71 -13.03 -16.42
CA LYS A 309 24.12 -13.27 -16.75
C LYS A 309 25.03 -13.42 -15.52
N THR A 310 24.59 -13.06 -14.32
CA THR A 310 25.33 -13.38 -13.08
C THR A 310 25.11 -14.83 -12.63
N GLY A 311 24.22 -15.59 -13.29
CA GLY A 311 23.92 -16.98 -12.92
C GLY A 311 23.12 -17.13 -11.62
N LEU A 312 22.53 -16.05 -11.10
CA LEU A 312 21.78 -16.06 -9.83
C LEU A 312 20.29 -16.41 -10.01
N LYS A 313 19.81 -16.66 -11.23
CA LYS A 313 18.44 -17.11 -11.48
C LYS A 313 18.17 -18.40 -10.68
N GLY A 314 17.08 -18.41 -9.90
CA GLY A 314 16.77 -19.54 -9.02
C GLY A 314 17.50 -19.56 -7.67
N PHE A 315 18.47 -18.67 -7.44
CA PHE A 315 19.22 -18.61 -6.19
C PHE A 315 18.32 -18.31 -4.99
N VAL A 316 18.58 -18.99 -3.88
CA VAL A 316 17.80 -18.90 -2.64
C VAL A 316 18.68 -18.38 -1.50
N LEU A 317 18.16 -17.42 -0.75
CA LEU A 317 18.77 -16.91 0.48
C LEU A 317 17.70 -16.84 1.57
N GLY A 318 17.78 -17.74 2.55
CA GLY A 318 16.72 -17.91 3.55
C GLY A 318 15.38 -18.21 2.89
N GLY A 319 14.36 -17.38 3.16
CA GLY A 319 13.05 -17.50 2.51
C GLY A 319 12.89 -16.72 1.19
N ALA A 320 13.91 -15.95 0.76
CA ALA A 320 13.91 -15.17 -0.46
C ALA A 320 14.49 -15.98 -1.63
N LYS A 321 13.94 -15.79 -2.84
CA LYS A 321 14.39 -16.49 -4.05
C LYS A 321 14.36 -15.57 -5.27
N ILE A 322 15.33 -15.70 -6.18
CA ILE A 322 15.24 -15.07 -7.51
C ILE A 322 14.40 -15.96 -8.42
N SER A 323 13.44 -15.37 -9.14
CA SER A 323 12.54 -16.11 -10.00
C SER A 323 13.27 -16.89 -11.09
N GLU A 324 12.90 -18.16 -11.25
CA GLU A 324 13.30 -18.99 -12.39
C GLU A 324 12.74 -18.45 -13.72
N LEU A 325 11.68 -17.64 -13.67
CA LEU A 325 11.01 -17.15 -14.87
C LEU A 325 11.56 -15.78 -15.30
N HIS A 326 11.85 -14.90 -14.34
CA HIS A 326 12.31 -13.54 -14.63
C HIS A 326 13.34 -13.07 -13.59
N ALA A 327 14.61 -12.92 -13.97
CA ALA A 327 15.71 -12.69 -13.02
C ALA A 327 15.60 -11.37 -12.22
N ASN A 328 14.91 -10.35 -12.73
CA ASN A 328 14.61 -9.13 -11.96
C ASN A 328 13.42 -9.24 -10.98
N PHE A 329 12.81 -10.42 -10.82
CA PHE A 329 11.71 -10.65 -9.87
C PHE A 329 12.21 -11.48 -8.69
N PHE A 330 12.08 -10.90 -7.51
CA PHE A 330 12.49 -11.51 -6.25
C PHE A 330 11.22 -11.94 -5.52
N ILE A 331 11.22 -13.18 -5.06
CA ILE A 331 10.04 -13.89 -4.59
C ILE A 331 10.19 -14.21 -3.12
N ASN A 332 9.12 -13.95 -2.37
CA ASN A 332 8.92 -14.57 -1.07
C ASN A 332 8.48 -16.02 -1.29
N PHE A 333 9.46 -16.93 -1.36
CA PHE A 333 9.25 -18.34 -1.71
C PHE A 333 8.88 -19.16 -0.47
N ASN A 334 9.46 -18.84 0.68
CA ASN A 334 9.26 -19.60 1.92
C ASN A 334 9.30 -18.68 3.15
N ARG A 335 8.28 -17.82 3.29
CA ARG A 335 8.13 -16.88 4.41
C ARG A 335 9.42 -16.08 4.67
N SER A 336 9.96 -15.48 3.60
CA SER A 336 11.13 -14.60 3.67
C SER A 336 10.96 -13.52 4.73
N SER A 337 12.02 -13.29 5.49
CA SER A 337 12.20 -12.03 6.22
C SER A 337 12.52 -10.89 5.24
N SER A 338 12.22 -9.67 5.66
CA SER A 338 12.69 -8.41 5.10
C SER A 338 14.20 -8.38 4.99
N LYS A 339 14.93 -8.84 6.02
CA LYS A 339 16.39 -8.96 6.01
C LYS A 339 16.87 -9.88 4.90
N ASN A 340 16.34 -11.10 4.77
CA ASN A 340 16.74 -12.01 3.69
C ASN A 340 16.48 -11.41 2.30
N MET A 341 15.36 -10.69 2.14
CA MET A 341 15.06 -10.02 0.88
C MET A 341 16.08 -8.91 0.59
N ILE A 342 16.41 -8.06 1.58
CA ILE A 342 17.41 -7.00 1.44
C ILE A 342 18.79 -7.56 1.14
N ASP A 343 19.22 -8.60 1.86
CA ASP A 343 20.51 -9.26 1.66
C ASP A 343 20.60 -9.83 0.24
N LEU A 344 19.54 -10.48 -0.25
CA LEU A 344 19.49 -11.02 -1.62
C LEU A 344 19.54 -9.91 -2.67
N ILE A 345 18.81 -8.81 -2.46
CA ILE A 345 18.84 -7.63 -3.35
C ILE A 345 20.25 -7.04 -3.40
N ASN A 346 20.92 -6.89 -2.26
CA ASN A 346 22.27 -6.34 -2.20
C ASN A 346 23.29 -7.27 -2.88
N LEU A 347 23.22 -8.58 -2.62
CA LEU A 347 24.07 -9.58 -3.28
C LEU A 347 23.97 -9.50 -4.81
N VAL A 348 22.75 -9.38 -5.35
CA VAL A 348 22.54 -9.24 -6.80
C VAL A 348 23.13 -7.94 -7.33
N GLY A 349 22.89 -6.82 -6.63
CA GLY A 349 23.45 -5.52 -7.00
C GLY A 349 24.99 -5.56 -7.04
N GLU A 350 25.61 -6.15 -6.03
CA GLU A 350 27.07 -6.32 -5.94
C GLU A 350 27.60 -7.22 -7.05
N LYS A 351 26.92 -8.32 -7.38
CA LYS A 351 27.35 -9.22 -8.45
C LYS A 351 27.27 -8.57 -9.83
N VAL A 352 26.22 -7.81 -10.10
CA VAL A 352 26.11 -7.06 -11.36
C VAL A 352 27.19 -5.98 -11.45
N ASP A 353 27.46 -5.27 -10.35
CA ASP A 353 28.53 -4.26 -10.31
C ASP A 353 29.92 -4.87 -10.52
N GLN A 354 30.23 -5.97 -9.83
CA GLN A 354 31.51 -6.69 -9.97
C GLN A 354 31.74 -7.24 -11.38
N GLN A 355 30.68 -7.75 -12.04
CA GLN A 355 30.82 -8.43 -13.32
C GLN A 355 30.72 -7.47 -14.52
N PHE A 356 29.96 -6.39 -14.40
CA PHE A 356 29.67 -5.47 -15.53
C PHE A 356 30.09 -4.02 -15.28
N GLY A 357 30.51 -3.66 -14.06
CA GLY A 357 30.78 -2.27 -13.68
C GLY A 357 29.52 -1.40 -13.67
N ILE A 358 28.34 -2.01 -13.51
CA ILE A 358 27.04 -1.33 -13.55
C ILE A 358 26.37 -1.40 -12.18
N ARG A 359 26.19 -0.23 -11.55
CA ARG A 359 25.44 -0.12 -10.30
C ARG A 359 23.94 0.02 -10.56
N LEU A 360 23.19 -1.06 -10.35
CA LEU A 360 21.73 -1.06 -10.50
C LEU A 360 21.04 -0.18 -9.45
N ARG A 361 20.03 0.60 -9.88
CA ARG A 361 19.16 1.40 -8.99
C ARG A 361 17.91 0.61 -8.63
N LYS A 362 17.52 0.62 -7.36
CA LYS A 362 16.29 -0.03 -6.87
C LYS A 362 15.05 0.75 -7.35
N GLU A 363 14.01 0.04 -7.77
CA GLU A 363 12.68 0.58 -8.09
C GLU A 363 11.72 0.47 -6.91
N ILE A 364 11.89 -0.59 -6.12
CA ILE A 364 11.09 -0.85 -4.91
C ILE A 364 11.40 0.15 -3.80
N ARG A 365 10.37 0.47 -3.01
CA ARG A 365 10.49 1.30 -1.80
C ARG A 365 10.70 0.40 -0.59
N ILE A 366 11.84 0.56 0.07
CA ILE A 366 12.10 -0.04 1.38
C ILE A 366 11.51 0.89 2.44
N VAL A 367 10.67 0.34 3.30
CA VAL A 367 10.07 1.06 4.43
C VAL A 367 10.71 0.50 5.70
N PRO A 368 11.72 1.19 6.25
CA PRO A 368 12.43 0.73 7.44
C PRO A 368 11.59 0.90 8.70
N TYR A 369 11.95 0.18 9.75
CA TYR A 369 11.51 0.51 11.10
C TYR A 369 12.45 1.57 11.69
N ASN A 370 11.96 2.79 11.86
CA ASN A 370 12.64 3.84 12.61
C ASN A 370 11.87 4.00 13.92
N ALA A 371 12.47 3.61 15.05
CA ALA A 371 11.88 3.91 16.36
C ALA A 371 12.04 5.40 16.64
N SER A 372 10.93 6.09 16.90
CA SER A 372 10.86 7.52 17.21
C SER A 372 11.28 7.82 18.65
#